data_AF-A0A1G7LGE0-F1
#
_entry.id   AF-A0A1G7LGE0-F1
#
_cell.length_a   1.000
_cell.length_b   1.000
_cell.length_c   1.000
_cell.angle_alpha   90.00
_cell.angle_beta   90.00
_cell.angle_gamma   90.00
#
_symmetry.space_group_name_H-M   'P 1'
#
loop_
_entity.id
_entity.type
_entity.pdbx_description
1 polymer ?
#
loop_
_entity_poly.entity_id
_entity_poly.type
_entity_poly.pdbx_seq_one_letter_code
_entity_poly.pdbx_strand_id
1 'polypeptide(L)'
;MTQTSAYENSAGNADWARAELAKDYSKWHQEISFAEALASLGPIIGGIRKGKEVGGKGRAIGGCNCFTAGTKVLTDDGEKNIEDIEVGDKVLSKNEETGEQDYKEVTHLYRNDKEVIYELTVGNQVIETTDNHPFWVEGKSWVHAADLKVGDKLQQSNGNTLTIDNIRIVKHDEMVKVYNFTVADFHTYFVSDLGIWVHNTGCDVMKVWNLEGTGDAISKKNLKSIIENMKKNGWDGDPIEIYKINGKSLIVNGHHRAKAARQAGIENVPVKTLTDKELKDIYNITPEQLLNEYYGR
;
A
#
# COMPACT_ATOMS: atom_id res chain seq x y z
N MET A 1 20.25 -27.53 20.99
CA MET A 1 19.27 -28.26 20.17
C MET A 1 18.64 -27.23 19.25
N THR A 2 19.02 -27.31 17.99
CA THR A 2 18.59 -26.46 16.87
C THR A 2 17.12 -26.71 16.58
N GLN A 3 16.25 -25.74 16.87
CA GLN A 3 14.92 -25.74 16.26
C GLN A 3 15.07 -25.25 14.83
N THR A 4 14.92 -26.18 13.91
CA THR A 4 14.83 -25.94 12.47
C THR A 4 13.58 -25.12 12.19
N SER A 5 13.81 -23.94 11.62
CA SER A 5 12.82 -23.05 11.02
C SER A 5 12.00 -23.80 9.97
N ALA A 6 10.68 -23.59 9.94
CA ALA A 6 9.76 -24.23 8.98
C ALA A 6 9.91 -23.70 7.52
N TYR A 7 10.94 -22.90 7.22
CA TYR A 7 11.14 -22.20 5.95
C TYR A 7 12.17 -22.87 5.00
N GLU A 8 12.44 -24.18 5.16
CA GLU A 8 13.16 -24.97 4.14
C GLU A 8 12.19 -25.41 3.04
N ASN A 9 11.97 -24.55 2.05
CA ASN A 9 11.65 -24.86 0.64
C ASN A 9 10.88 -23.69 -0.01
N SER A 10 11.56 -22.60 -0.38
CA SER A 10 11.00 -21.64 -1.33
C SER A 10 12.06 -21.17 -2.32
N ALA A 11 12.16 -21.87 -3.44
CA ALA A 11 12.84 -21.36 -4.61
C ALA A 11 12.00 -20.21 -5.21
N GLY A 12 12.34 -18.97 -4.85
CA GLY A 12 12.07 -17.73 -5.60
C GLY A 12 10.67 -17.55 -6.19
N ASN A 13 9.62 -17.47 -5.36
CA ASN A 13 8.28 -17.19 -5.86
C ASN A 13 7.51 -16.21 -4.97
N ALA A 14 7.54 -14.91 -5.27
CA ALA A 14 6.88 -13.82 -4.52
C ALA A 14 5.36 -14.02 -4.27
N ASP A 15 4.74 -15.02 -4.91
CA ASP A 15 3.36 -15.43 -4.70
C ASP A 15 3.12 -16.16 -3.37
N TRP A 16 4.15 -16.80 -2.76
CA TRP A 16 3.98 -17.50 -1.48
C TRP A 16 3.92 -16.53 -0.29
N ALA A 17 4.75 -15.48 -0.28
CA ALA A 17 4.72 -14.44 0.74
C ALA A 17 3.38 -13.67 0.70
N ARG A 18 2.87 -13.37 -0.51
CA ARG A 18 1.52 -12.81 -0.71
C ARG A 18 0.42 -13.74 -0.15
N ALA A 19 0.48 -15.04 -0.43
CA ALA A 19 -0.56 -15.99 -0.04
C ALA A 19 -0.59 -16.26 1.47
N GLU A 20 0.56 -16.29 2.14
CA GLU A 20 0.64 -16.53 3.58
C GLU A 20 0.31 -15.25 4.38
N LEU A 21 0.80 -14.08 3.94
CA LEU A 21 0.39 -12.79 4.52
C LEU A 21 -1.12 -12.54 4.36
N ALA A 22 -1.70 -12.86 3.18
CA ALA A 22 -3.14 -12.73 2.97
C ALA A 22 -3.97 -13.71 3.83
N LYS A 23 -3.46 -14.93 4.07
CA LYS A 23 -4.11 -15.91 4.96
C LYS A 23 -4.05 -15.48 6.42
N ASP A 24 -2.88 -15.06 6.91
CA ASP A 24 -2.71 -14.61 8.30
C ASP A 24 -3.51 -13.33 8.57
N TYR A 25 -3.55 -12.39 7.62
CA TYR A 25 -4.40 -11.21 7.66
C TYR A 25 -5.89 -11.56 7.78
N SER A 26 -6.38 -12.52 6.99
CA SER A 26 -7.79 -12.94 7.01
C SER A 26 -8.20 -13.65 8.32
N LYS A 27 -7.26 -14.35 8.97
CA LYS A 27 -7.51 -15.16 10.16
C LYS A 27 -7.48 -14.33 11.45
N TRP A 28 -6.62 -13.31 11.53
CA TRP A 28 -6.50 -12.45 12.72
C TRP A 28 -7.61 -11.39 12.85
N HIS A 29 -8.19 -10.92 11.74
CA HIS A 29 -9.22 -9.88 11.78
C HIS A 29 -10.66 -10.40 11.97
N GLN A 30 -10.87 -11.70 12.14
CA GLN A 30 -12.19 -12.23 12.54
C GLN A 30 -12.45 -12.11 14.06
N GLU A 31 -11.44 -11.90 14.90
CA GLU A 31 -11.61 -12.05 16.37
C GLU A 31 -11.24 -10.86 17.25
N ILE A 32 -10.90 -9.68 16.73
CA ILE A 32 -10.68 -8.50 17.60
C ILE A 32 -11.74 -7.45 17.32
N SER A 33 -12.65 -7.29 18.28
CA SER A 33 -13.60 -6.18 18.27
C SER A 33 -12.82 -4.88 18.47
N PHE A 34 -13.20 -3.82 17.76
CA PHE A 34 -12.60 -2.48 17.85
C PHE A 34 -12.54 -1.94 19.31
N ALA A 35 -13.42 -2.45 20.19
CA ALA A 35 -13.48 -2.11 21.60
C ALA A 35 -12.30 -2.65 22.42
N GLU A 36 -11.75 -3.82 22.07
CA GLU A 36 -10.63 -4.44 22.81
C GLU A 36 -9.29 -3.77 22.49
N ALA A 37 -9.09 -3.36 21.23
CA ALA A 37 -7.92 -2.57 20.83
C ALA A 37 -7.86 -1.22 21.56
N LEU A 38 -9.01 -0.54 21.69
CA LEU A 38 -9.13 0.71 22.46
C LEU A 38 -9.00 0.51 23.98
N ALA A 39 -9.44 -0.63 24.52
CA ALA A 39 -9.32 -0.93 25.95
C ALA A 39 -7.87 -1.21 26.39
N SER A 40 -6.99 -1.62 25.47
CA SER A 40 -5.56 -1.82 25.76
C SER A 40 -4.76 -0.51 25.88
N LEU A 41 -5.32 0.60 25.37
CA LEU A 41 -4.76 1.93 25.49
C LEU A 41 -5.35 2.56 26.77
N GLY A 42 -4.60 2.49 27.87
CA GLY A 42 -4.98 3.06 29.15
C GLY A 42 -5.37 4.56 29.06
N PRO A 43 -6.02 5.12 30.10
CA PRO A 43 -6.70 6.41 30.00
C PRO A 43 -5.72 7.57 29.83
N ILE A 44 -5.73 8.22 28.67
CA ILE A 44 -5.12 9.55 28.51
C ILE A 44 -6.17 10.61 28.83
N ILE A 45 -5.94 11.29 29.94
CA ILE A 45 -6.73 12.40 30.46
C ILE A 45 -6.62 13.61 29.52
N GLY A 46 -7.75 14.14 29.04
CA GLY A 46 -7.81 15.49 28.48
C GLY A 46 -8.91 15.79 27.47
N GLY A 47 -10.14 16.07 27.94
CA GLY A 47 -11.09 16.94 27.23
C GLY A 47 -12.13 16.29 26.31
N ILE A 48 -13.15 15.61 26.87
CA ILE A 48 -14.33 15.18 26.13
C ILE A 48 -15.27 16.37 25.88
N ARG A 49 -15.40 16.82 24.63
CA ARG A 49 -16.64 17.45 24.15
C ARG A 49 -17.51 16.35 23.53
N LYS A 50 -18.71 16.15 24.10
CA LYS A 50 -19.72 15.20 23.59
C LYS A 50 -20.05 15.52 22.12
N GLY A 51 -19.72 14.62 21.21
CA GLY A 51 -20.11 14.62 19.80
C GLY A 51 -20.72 13.27 19.42
N LYS A 52 -21.82 13.31 18.66
CA LYS A 52 -22.73 12.22 18.27
C LYS A 52 -22.04 10.90 17.88
N GLU A 53 -22.68 9.79 18.25
CA GLU A 53 -22.50 8.47 17.63
C GLU A 53 -22.57 8.59 16.10
N VAL A 54 -21.46 8.29 15.43
CA VAL A 54 -21.42 8.09 13.98
C VAL A 54 -21.25 6.60 13.76
N GLY A 55 -22.28 5.95 13.21
CA GLY A 55 -22.30 4.52 12.92
C GLY A 55 -21.11 4.11 12.07
N GLY A 56 -20.39 3.09 12.54
CA GLY A 56 -19.23 2.52 11.88
C GLY A 56 -19.59 1.95 10.52
N LYS A 57 -19.04 2.54 9.46
CA LYS A 57 -18.87 1.90 8.16
C LYS A 57 -17.44 1.36 8.10
N GLY A 58 -17.30 0.11 7.66
CA GLY A 58 -16.04 -0.64 7.64
C GLY A 58 -14.89 0.08 6.95
N ARG A 59 -13.68 -0.12 7.47
CA ARG A 59 -12.42 0.41 6.92
C ARG A 59 -12.23 -0.09 5.49
N ALA A 60 -11.99 0.83 4.57
CA ALA A 60 -11.58 0.54 3.20
C ALA A 60 -10.11 0.09 3.20
N ILE A 61 -9.90 -1.22 3.31
CA ILE A 61 -8.59 -1.85 3.13
C ILE A 61 -8.41 -2.01 1.62
N GLY A 62 -7.37 -1.41 1.02
CA GLY A 62 -7.03 -1.65 -0.39
C GLY A 62 -6.57 -0.45 -1.22
N GLY A 63 -5.75 0.42 -0.65
CA GLY A 63 -4.90 1.32 -1.45
C GLY A 63 -3.47 0.79 -1.49
N CYS A 64 -2.67 1.27 -2.43
CA CYS A 64 -1.22 1.11 -2.33
C CYS A 64 -0.72 1.64 -0.97
N ASN A 65 0.22 0.91 -0.36
CA ASN A 65 0.97 1.37 0.80
C ASN A 65 1.73 2.65 0.45
N CYS A 66 1.65 3.72 1.25
CA CYS A 66 2.26 5.01 0.93
C CYS A 66 2.77 5.76 2.18
N PHE A 67 3.55 6.82 1.95
CA PHE A 67 4.01 7.78 2.96
C PHE A 67 3.57 9.21 2.61
N THR A 68 3.52 10.12 3.59
CA THR A 68 3.22 11.54 3.33
C THR A 68 4.43 12.28 2.73
N ALA A 69 4.17 13.46 2.16
CA ALA A 69 5.21 14.36 1.64
C ALA A 69 6.27 14.68 2.71
N GLY A 70 7.51 14.89 2.28
CA GLY A 70 8.66 15.18 3.13
C GLY A 70 9.35 13.93 3.70
N THR A 71 8.74 12.75 3.58
CA THR A 71 9.40 11.48 3.95
C THR A 71 10.66 11.30 3.12
N LYS A 72 11.83 11.20 3.78
CA LYS A 72 13.09 10.97 3.07
C LYS A 72 13.21 9.54 2.55
N VAL A 73 13.89 9.41 1.43
CA VAL A 73 14.27 8.16 0.78
C VAL A 73 15.76 8.20 0.52
N LEU A 74 16.48 7.14 0.88
CA LEU A 74 17.91 7.03 0.60
C LEU A 74 18.14 6.70 -0.88
N THR A 75 18.82 7.59 -1.60
CA THR A 75 19.19 7.43 -3.02
C THR A 75 20.71 7.38 -3.20
N ASP A 76 21.18 7.09 -4.41
CA ASP A 76 22.61 7.10 -4.75
C ASP A 76 23.21 8.52 -4.79
N ASP A 77 22.36 9.54 -4.92
CA ASP A 77 22.72 10.97 -4.87
C ASP A 77 22.45 11.61 -3.49
N GLY A 78 22.11 10.82 -2.47
CA GLY A 78 21.78 11.28 -1.12
C GLY A 78 20.30 11.13 -0.76
N GLU A 79 19.82 11.89 0.23
CA GLU A 79 18.41 11.82 0.64
C GLU A 79 17.53 12.69 -0.26
N LYS A 80 16.44 12.11 -0.76
CA LYS A 80 15.43 12.80 -1.57
C LYS A 80 14.06 12.69 -0.88
N ASN A 81 13.22 13.72 -0.97
CA ASN A 81 11.85 13.58 -0.47
C ASN A 81 11.08 12.61 -1.38
N ILE A 82 10.16 11.85 -0.81
CA ILE A 82 9.40 10.83 -1.54
C ILE A 82 8.57 11.43 -2.68
N GLU A 83 8.06 12.65 -2.54
CA GLU A 83 7.29 13.35 -3.58
C GLU A 83 8.13 13.80 -4.77
N ASP A 84 9.46 13.91 -4.58
CA ASP A 84 10.44 14.36 -5.56
C ASP A 84 11.09 13.18 -6.31
N ILE A 85 10.88 11.94 -5.86
CA ILE A 85 11.39 10.72 -6.53
C ILE A 85 10.81 10.62 -7.95
N GLU A 86 11.67 10.32 -8.91
CA GLU A 86 11.36 10.18 -10.33
C GLU A 86 11.64 8.76 -10.82
N VAL A 87 10.98 8.35 -11.92
CA VAL A 87 11.33 7.09 -12.61
C VAL A 87 12.76 7.21 -13.13
N GLY A 88 13.59 6.20 -12.86
CA GLY A 88 15.01 6.19 -13.18
C GLY A 88 15.92 6.58 -12.02
N ASP A 89 15.41 7.22 -10.96
CA ASP A 89 16.16 7.43 -9.71
C ASP A 89 16.57 6.07 -9.13
N LYS A 90 17.74 5.99 -8.48
CA LYS A 90 18.13 4.76 -7.78
C LYS A 90 18.01 4.92 -6.27
N VAL A 91 17.27 4.01 -5.65
CA VAL A 91 17.07 4.00 -4.20
C VAL A 91 17.86 2.87 -3.58
N LEU A 92 18.39 3.10 -2.38
CA LEU A 92 18.99 2.03 -1.60
C LEU A 92 17.91 0.99 -1.29
N SER A 93 18.22 -0.25 -1.63
CA SER A 93 17.28 -1.36 -1.55
C SER A 93 18.01 -2.58 -0.99
N LYS A 94 17.26 -3.50 -0.39
CA LYS A 94 17.82 -4.71 0.22
C LYS A 94 17.04 -5.94 -0.22
N ASN A 95 17.76 -6.93 -0.74
CA ASN A 95 17.20 -8.22 -1.08
C ASN A 95 16.78 -8.94 0.22
N GLU A 96 15.52 -9.33 0.29
CA GLU A 96 14.93 -9.98 1.45
C GLU A 96 15.44 -11.41 1.68
N GLU A 97 15.81 -12.13 0.61
CA GLU A 97 16.32 -13.50 0.69
C GLU A 97 17.82 -13.55 1.00
N THR A 98 18.62 -12.73 0.33
CA THR A 98 20.09 -12.78 0.42
C THR A 98 20.66 -11.78 1.44
N GLY A 99 19.89 -10.74 1.80
CA GLY A 99 20.35 -9.62 2.61
C GLY A 99 21.25 -8.63 1.87
N GLU A 100 21.51 -8.85 0.57
CA GLU A 100 22.31 -7.96 -0.27
C GLU A 100 21.69 -6.56 -0.35
N GLN A 101 22.50 -5.52 -0.17
CA GLN A 101 22.08 -4.13 -0.35
C GLN A 101 22.69 -3.56 -1.63
N ASP A 102 21.85 -2.94 -2.45
CA ASP A 102 22.26 -2.33 -3.72
C ASP A 102 21.32 -1.17 -4.06
N TYR A 103 21.76 -0.29 -4.96
CA TYR A 103 20.96 0.81 -5.49
C TYR A 103 20.14 0.32 -6.68
N LYS A 104 18.83 0.31 -6.55
CA LYS A 104 17.89 -0.21 -7.56
C LYS A 104 17.03 0.90 -8.14
N GLU A 105 16.75 0.77 -9.43
CA GLU A 105 16.01 1.76 -10.19
C GLU A 105 14.53 1.81 -9.77
N VAL A 106 14.02 3.03 -9.63
CA VAL A 106 12.60 3.30 -9.49
C VAL A 106 11.93 3.16 -10.86
N THR A 107 11.02 2.20 -10.96
CA THR A 107 10.36 1.84 -12.22
C THR A 107 8.99 2.49 -12.40
N HIS A 108 8.30 2.79 -11.30
CA HIS A 108 6.94 3.33 -11.31
C HIS A 108 6.72 4.21 -10.09
N LEU A 109 5.91 5.26 -10.23
CA LEU A 109 5.49 6.15 -9.14
C LEU A 109 3.99 5.97 -8.87
N TYR A 110 3.60 6.12 -7.61
CA TYR A 110 2.23 6.12 -7.14
C TYR A 110 1.98 7.38 -6.32
N ARG A 111 0.86 8.04 -6.61
CA ARG A 111 0.39 9.22 -5.88
C ARG A 111 -1.09 9.02 -5.57
N ASN A 112 -1.45 9.02 -4.30
CA ASN A 112 -2.81 8.81 -3.82
C ASN A 112 -3.19 9.89 -2.79
N ASP A 113 -4.44 9.84 -2.34
CA ASP A 113 -4.99 10.72 -1.32
C ASP A 113 -5.57 9.88 -0.17
N LYS A 114 -5.29 10.27 1.08
CA LYS A 114 -5.77 9.57 2.28
C LYS A 114 -6.24 10.54 3.36
N GLU A 115 -7.35 10.21 4.02
CA GLU A 115 -7.83 10.96 5.19
C GLU A 115 -7.17 10.48 6.50
N VAL A 116 -6.72 9.23 6.55
CA VAL A 116 -6.21 8.60 7.77
C VAL A 116 -4.74 8.28 7.59
N ILE A 117 -3.90 8.80 8.50
CA ILE A 117 -2.45 8.65 8.55
C ILE A 117 -2.06 8.03 9.88
N TYR A 118 -1.07 7.15 9.85
CA TYR A 118 -0.41 6.57 11.01
C TYR A 118 0.90 7.31 11.26
N GLU A 119 1.04 7.88 12.44
CA GLU A 119 2.28 8.51 12.91
C GLU A 119 3.04 7.51 13.81
N LEU A 120 4.19 7.04 13.35
CA LEU A 120 5.09 6.17 14.11
C LEU A 120 6.23 7.02 14.66
N THR A 121 6.32 7.16 15.99
CA THR A 121 7.47 7.80 16.63
C THR A 121 8.56 6.74 16.84
N VAL A 122 9.72 6.96 16.23
CA VAL A 122 10.88 6.06 16.29
C VAL A 122 12.11 6.91 16.55
N GLY A 123 12.74 6.76 17.72
CA GLY A 123 13.88 7.58 18.10
C GLY A 123 13.51 9.06 18.18
N ASN A 124 14.13 9.91 17.36
CA ASN A 124 13.85 11.35 17.31
C ASN A 124 12.98 11.78 16.11
N GLN A 125 12.38 10.84 15.38
CA GLN A 125 11.59 11.13 14.19
C GLN A 125 10.16 10.59 14.29
N VAL A 126 9.28 11.19 13.51
CA VAL A 126 7.93 10.71 13.24
C VAL A 126 7.87 10.30 11.78
N ILE A 127 7.49 9.04 11.54
CA ILE A 127 7.26 8.51 10.20
C ILE A 127 5.74 8.46 9.99
N GLU A 128 5.27 9.17 8.97
CA GLU A 128 3.86 9.26 8.62
C GLU A 128 3.53 8.34 7.44
N THR A 129 2.67 7.35 7.66
CA THR A 129 2.43 6.25 6.72
C THR A 129 0.96 5.89 6.60
N THR A 130 0.59 5.16 5.54
CA THR A 130 -0.71 4.49 5.47
C THR A 130 -0.75 3.25 6.34
N ASP A 131 -1.96 2.81 6.68
CA ASP A 131 -2.26 1.68 7.56
C ASP A 131 -1.66 0.35 7.08
N ASN A 132 -1.59 0.14 5.78
CA ASN A 132 -1.12 -1.10 5.17
C ASN A 132 0.38 -1.11 4.80
N HIS A 133 1.17 -0.09 5.17
CA HIS A 133 2.58 -0.07 4.79
C HIS A 133 3.39 -1.12 5.57
N PRO A 134 4.10 -2.06 4.92
CA PRO A 134 4.90 -3.05 5.62
C PRO A 134 6.25 -2.50 6.09
N PHE A 135 6.56 -2.74 7.36
CA PHE A 135 7.85 -2.46 7.99
C PHE A 135 8.52 -3.76 8.40
N TRP A 136 9.85 -3.84 8.29
CA TRP A 136 10.58 -5.00 8.78
C TRP A 136 10.77 -4.92 10.30
N VAL A 137 10.24 -5.89 11.04
CA VAL A 137 10.33 -5.98 12.49
C VAL A 137 11.22 -7.15 12.91
N GLU A 138 12.22 -6.88 13.75
CA GLU A 138 13.12 -7.90 14.31
C GLU A 138 12.31 -8.99 15.04
N GLY A 139 12.50 -10.24 14.62
CA GLY A 139 11.81 -11.41 15.19
C GLY A 139 10.37 -11.61 14.72
N LYS A 140 9.82 -10.73 13.86
CA LYS A 140 8.47 -10.88 13.28
C LYS A 140 8.41 -10.81 11.75
N SER A 141 9.46 -10.32 11.08
CA SER A 141 9.49 -10.06 9.64
C SER A 141 8.60 -8.87 9.23
N TRP A 142 7.98 -8.90 8.04
CA TRP A 142 7.13 -7.81 7.53
C TRP A 142 5.83 -7.69 8.33
N VAL A 143 5.57 -6.51 8.90
CA VAL A 143 4.36 -6.19 9.66
C VAL A 143 3.75 -4.91 9.10
N HIS A 144 2.44 -4.90 8.85
CA HIS A 144 1.74 -3.69 8.40
C HIS A 144 1.70 -2.63 9.50
N ALA A 145 1.70 -1.35 9.11
CA ALA A 145 1.69 -0.22 10.05
C ALA A 145 0.51 -0.28 11.05
N ALA A 146 -0.64 -0.78 10.62
CA ALA A 146 -1.82 -0.97 11.47
C ALA A 146 -1.64 -2.02 12.57
N ASP A 147 -0.72 -2.97 12.37
CA ASP A 147 -0.48 -4.11 13.26
C ASP A 147 0.80 -3.95 14.10
N LEU A 148 1.58 -2.90 13.83
CA LEU A 148 2.74 -2.53 14.64
C LEU A 148 2.33 -2.20 16.08
N LYS A 149 3.22 -2.50 17.01
CA LYS A 149 3.04 -2.21 18.44
C LYS A 149 4.17 -1.35 18.95
N VAL A 150 3.87 -0.49 19.92
CA VAL A 150 4.91 0.15 20.74
C VAL A 150 5.80 -0.92 21.34
N GLY A 151 7.12 -0.74 21.23
CA GLY A 151 8.12 -1.74 21.62
C GLY A 151 8.61 -2.63 20.46
N ASP A 152 7.96 -2.62 19.30
CA ASP A 152 8.47 -3.32 18.12
C ASP A 152 9.75 -2.66 17.61
N LYS A 153 10.68 -3.47 17.09
CA LYS A 153 12.01 -3.03 16.67
C LYS A 153 12.14 -3.04 15.16
N LEU A 154 12.23 -1.86 14.57
CA LEU A 154 12.37 -1.67 13.12
C LEU A 154 13.85 -1.74 12.72
N GLN A 155 14.15 -2.40 11.60
CA GLN A 155 15.51 -2.49 11.08
C GLN A 155 15.91 -1.24 10.29
N GLN A 156 17.13 -0.75 10.54
CA GLN A 156 17.78 0.32 9.81
C GLN A 156 18.64 -0.21 8.64
N SER A 157 19.02 0.68 7.72
CA SER A 157 19.88 0.40 6.57
C SER A 157 21.29 -0.10 6.93
N ASN A 158 21.78 0.22 8.13
CA ASN A 158 23.05 -0.28 8.66
C ASN A 158 22.93 -1.62 9.42
N GLY A 159 21.73 -2.21 9.45
CA GLY A 159 21.44 -3.47 10.15
C GLY A 159 21.09 -3.33 11.63
N ASN A 160 21.27 -2.15 12.24
CA ASN A 160 20.81 -1.89 13.62
C ASN A 160 19.28 -1.84 13.70
N THR A 161 18.75 -1.79 14.92
CA THR A 161 17.31 -1.67 15.15
C THR A 161 16.96 -0.48 16.03
N LEU A 162 15.79 0.11 15.77
CA LEU A 162 15.18 1.16 16.58
C LEU A 162 13.80 0.75 17.04
N THR A 163 13.47 1.09 18.27
CA THR A 163 12.18 0.75 18.88
C THR A 163 11.12 1.78 18.51
N ILE A 164 9.89 1.33 18.26
CA ILE A 164 8.73 2.22 18.16
C ILE A 164 8.36 2.71 19.56
N ASP A 165 8.48 4.01 19.78
CA ASP A 165 8.21 4.67 21.05
C ASP A 165 6.73 5.02 21.21
N ASN A 166 6.06 5.35 20.11
CA ASN A 166 4.64 5.73 20.11
C ASN A 166 4.00 5.51 18.74
N ILE A 167 2.68 5.26 18.74
CA ILE A 167 1.86 5.14 17.52
C ILE A 167 0.61 6.00 17.71
N ARG A 168 0.33 6.89 16.75
CA ARG A 168 -0.91 7.68 16.70
C ARG A 168 -1.61 7.45 15.38
N ILE A 169 -2.94 7.46 15.42
CA ILE A 169 -3.79 7.45 14.23
C ILE A 169 -4.42 8.83 14.12
N VAL A 170 -4.12 9.53 13.04
CA VAL A 170 -4.61 10.88 12.78
C VAL A 170 -5.57 10.82 11.61
N LYS A 171 -6.78 11.37 11.83
CA LYS A 171 -7.73 11.63 10.76
C LYS A 171 -7.69 13.12 10.44
N HIS A 172 -7.39 13.45 9.19
CA HIS A 172 -7.39 14.81 8.69
C HIS A 172 -8.77 15.22 8.18
N ASP A 173 -9.08 16.50 8.28
CA ASP A 173 -10.32 17.08 7.73
C ASP A 173 -10.26 17.22 6.20
N GLU A 174 -9.05 17.31 5.65
CA GLU A 174 -8.78 17.36 4.21
C GLU A 174 -7.96 16.13 3.78
N MET A 175 -8.05 15.80 2.48
CA MET A 175 -7.27 14.71 1.88
C MET A 175 -5.77 15.02 1.90
N VAL A 176 -4.97 14.11 2.45
CA VAL A 176 -3.50 14.20 2.48
C VAL A 176 -2.93 13.46 1.27
N LYS A 177 -2.05 14.12 0.52
CA LYS A 177 -1.28 13.50 -0.56
C LYS A 177 -0.28 12.50 0.01
N VAL A 178 -0.29 11.29 -0.53
CA VAL A 178 0.63 10.21 -0.16
C VAL A 178 1.31 9.61 -1.39
N TYR A 179 2.53 9.14 -1.20
CA TYR A 179 3.46 8.76 -2.25
C TYR A 179 4.01 7.36 -2.00
N ASN A 180 4.25 6.62 -3.08
CA ASN A 180 4.99 5.36 -3.08
C ASN A 180 5.58 5.14 -4.47
N PHE A 181 6.43 4.15 -4.63
CA PHE A 181 7.02 3.78 -5.92
C PHE A 181 7.43 2.31 -5.96
N THR A 182 7.65 1.79 -7.17
CA THR A 182 8.16 0.44 -7.38
C THR A 182 9.65 0.43 -7.66
N VAL A 183 10.38 -0.32 -6.84
CA VAL A 183 11.81 -0.57 -6.98
C VAL A 183 12.05 -1.84 -7.77
N ALA A 184 12.97 -1.80 -8.73
CA ALA A 184 13.41 -2.97 -9.50
C ALA A 184 14.06 -4.04 -8.61
N ASP A 185 13.92 -5.30 -9.02
CA ASP A 185 14.50 -6.52 -8.42
C ASP A 185 14.06 -6.84 -6.98
N PHE A 186 14.31 -5.94 -6.04
CA PHE A 186 14.26 -6.22 -4.60
C PHE A 186 12.97 -5.77 -3.93
N HIS A 187 12.22 -4.86 -4.57
CA HIS A 187 10.90 -4.37 -4.09
C HIS A 187 10.88 -3.81 -2.66
N THR A 188 12.03 -3.47 -2.09
CA THR A 188 12.17 -2.78 -0.81
C THR A 188 12.91 -1.47 -0.97
N TYR A 189 12.85 -0.61 0.04
CA TYR A 189 13.65 0.61 0.12
C TYR A 189 13.78 1.06 1.58
N PHE A 190 14.52 2.14 1.81
CA PHE A 190 14.73 2.71 3.13
C PHE A 190 14.18 4.14 3.22
N VAL A 191 13.43 4.43 4.28
CA VAL A 191 12.75 5.71 4.51
C VAL A 191 13.18 6.42 5.77
N SER A 192 12.91 7.73 5.85
CA SER A 192 13.30 8.67 6.91
C SER A 192 14.82 8.84 7.03
N ASP A 193 15.30 9.85 7.76
CA ASP A 193 16.75 10.01 7.97
C ASP A 193 17.33 8.91 8.89
N LEU A 194 16.46 8.08 9.49
CA LEU A 194 16.84 6.89 10.24
C LEU A 194 17.11 5.68 9.33
N GLY A 195 16.73 5.74 8.05
CA GLY A 195 16.88 4.67 7.08
C GLY A 195 16.16 3.39 7.48
N ILE A 196 14.87 3.47 7.79
CA ILE A 196 14.02 2.34 8.19
C ILE A 196 13.65 1.49 6.98
N TRP A 197 13.81 0.17 7.10
CA TRP A 197 13.55 -0.79 6.02
C TRP A 197 12.06 -1.06 5.83
N VAL A 198 11.57 -0.79 4.63
CA VAL A 198 10.16 -0.92 4.26
C VAL A 198 10.01 -1.68 2.95
N HIS A 199 8.86 -2.34 2.79
CA HIS A 199 8.56 -3.08 1.58
C HIS A 199 7.53 -2.36 0.72
N ASN A 200 7.69 -2.42 -0.60
CA ASN A 200 6.68 -2.05 -1.54
C ASN A 200 5.66 -3.20 -1.77
N THR A 201 4.86 -3.55 -0.76
CA THR A 201 3.75 -4.54 -0.92
C THR A 201 2.41 -3.84 -0.81
N GLY A 202 1.56 -4.01 -1.82
CA GLY A 202 0.17 -3.54 -1.77
C GLY A 202 -0.35 -2.93 -3.07
N CYS A 203 0.52 -2.74 -4.07
CA CYS A 203 0.10 -2.52 -5.44
C CYS A 203 0.25 -3.85 -6.19
N ASP A 204 -0.81 -4.67 -6.26
CA ASP A 204 -0.81 -5.70 -7.30
C ASP A 204 -0.69 -4.95 -8.62
N VAL A 205 0.34 -5.23 -9.41
CA VAL A 205 0.50 -4.60 -10.72
C VAL A 205 0.06 -5.58 -11.78
N MET A 206 -0.80 -5.14 -12.69
CA MET A 206 -1.22 -5.93 -13.84
C MET A 206 -0.89 -5.18 -15.11
N LYS A 207 -0.56 -5.93 -16.17
CA LYS A 207 -0.52 -5.34 -17.51
C LYS A 207 -1.89 -4.74 -17.80
N VAL A 208 -1.94 -3.46 -18.13
CA VAL A 208 -3.20 -2.76 -18.38
C VAL A 208 -4.02 -3.40 -19.51
N TRP A 209 -3.34 -4.13 -20.40
CA TRP A 209 -3.92 -4.90 -21.50
C TRP A 209 -4.58 -6.21 -21.07
N ASN A 210 -4.28 -6.71 -19.87
CA ASN A 210 -4.91 -7.89 -19.26
C ASN A 210 -6.20 -7.55 -18.51
N LEU A 211 -6.55 -6.25 -18.41
CA LEU A 211 -7.75 -5.78 -17.72
C LEU A 211 -8.92 -5.61 -18.69
N GLU A 212 -10.03 -6.26 -18.39
CA GLU A 212 -11.25 -6.26 -19.18
C GLU A 212 -12.26 -5.27 -18.57
N GLY A 213 -12.97 -4.44 -19.32
CA GLY A 213 -13.89 -3.48 -18.69
C GLY A 213 -14.72 -2.66 -19.65
N THR A 214 -15.89 -2.23 -19.19
CA THR A 214 -17.09 -2.02 -20.05
C THR A 214 -17.58 -0.59 -20.16
N GLY A 215 -17.06 0.43 -19.46
CA GLY A 215 -17.65 1.78 -19.51
C GLY A 215 -16.67 2.95 -19.62
N ASP A 216 -17.03 3.95 -20.43
CA ASP A 216 -16.34 5.24 -20.61
C ASP A 216 -17.25 6.37 -20.12
N ALA A 217 -17.16 6.74 -18.84
CA ALA A 217 -17.93 7.87 -18.29
C ALA A 217 -17.01 8.98 -17.77
N ILE A 218 -16.11 9.49 -18.62
CA ILE A 218 -15.38 10.74 -18.34
C ILE A 218 -15.38 11.65 -19.56
N SER A 219 -15.35 12.97 -19.33
CA SER A 219 -15.22 13.95 -20.41
C SER A 219 -13.87 13.81 -21.12
N LYS A 220 -13.84 14.02 -22.43
CA LYS A 220 -12.60 13.96 -23.25
C LYS A 220 -11.52 14.92 -22.74
N LYS A 221 -11.91 16.08 -22.20
CA LYS A 221 -10.99 17.10 -21.66
C LYS A 221 -10.28 16.61 -20.40
N ASN A 222 -11.01 15.99 -19.47
CA ASN A 222 -10.41 15.46 -18.25
C ASN A 222 -9.50 14.26 -18.55
N LEU A 223 -9.92 13.39 -19.47
CA LEU A 223 -9.09 12.26 -19.91
C LEU A 223 -7.75 12.73 -20.49
N LYS A 224 -7.76 13.79 -21.32
CA LYS A 224 -6.53 14.37 -21.89
C LYS A 224 -5.56 14.86 -20.80
N SER A 225 -6.06 15.54 -19.77
CA SER A 225 -5.23 16.01 -18.66
C SER A 225 -4.60 14.85 -17.88
N ILE A 226 -5.35 13.77 -17.64
CA ILE A 226 -4.84 12.58 -16.96
C ILE A 226 -3.75 11.91 -17.81
N ILE A 227 -3.96 11.79 -19.12
CA ILE A 227 -2.95 11.22 -20.04
C ILE A 227 -1.67 12.06 -20.04
N GLU A 228 -1.78 13.39 -20.14
CA GLU A 228 -0.61 14.28 -20.13
C GLU A 228 0.15 14.18 -18.80
N ASN A 229 -0.57 14.12 -17.67
CA ASN A 229 0.05 13.89 -16.37
C ASN A 229 0.72 12.52 -16.31
N MET A 230 0.04 11.46 -16.78
CA MET A 230 0.56 10.10 -16.73
C MET A 230 1.81 9.90 -17.61
N LYS A 231 1.86 10.56 -18.77
CA LYS A 231 3.06 10.55 -19.62
C LYS A 231 4.27 11.19 -18.95
N LYS A 232 4.05 12.19 -18.10
CA LYS A 232 5.11 12.93 -17.43
C LYS A 232 5.54 12.25 -16.13
N ASN A 233 4.57 11.82 -15.34
CA ASN A 233 4.75 11.50 -13.92
C ASN A 233 4.44 10.03 -13.59
N GLY A 234 4.15 9.18 -14.58
CA GLY A 234 3.77 7.79 -14.36
C GLY A 234 2.32 7.64 -13.91
N TRP A 235 1.98 6.53 -13.25
CA TRP A 235 0.61 6.26 -12.86
C TRP A 235 0.05 7.34 -11.91
N ASP A 236 -1.18 7.79 -12.18
CA ASP A 236 -1.86 8.85 -11.44
C ASP A 236 -3.25 8.40 -10.98
N GLY A 237 -3.43 8.32 -9.65
CA GLY A 237 -4.68 8.00 -8.97
C GLY A 237 -4.72 6.62 -8.31
N ASP A 238 -5.87 6.29 -7.71
CA ASP A 238 -6.05 5.04 -6.99
C ASP A 238 -5.89 3.81 -7.90
N PRO A 239 -5.49 2.64 -7.34
CA PRO A 239 -5.50 1.37 -8.07
C PRO A 239 -6.80 1.14 -8.85
N ILE A 240 -6.68 0.41 -9.96
CA ILE A 240 -7.85 -0.06 -10.69
C ILE A 240 -8.49 -1.16 -9.86
N GLU A 241 -9.73 -0.96 -9.44
CA GLU A 241 -10.43 -1.99 -8.70
C GLU A 241 -10.97 -3.02 -9.70
N ILE A 242 -10.55 -4.26 -9.51
CA ILE A 242 -10.86 -5.37 -10.40
C ILE A 242 -11.55 -6.48 -9.64
N TYR A 243 -12.31 -7.30 -10.35
CA TYR A 243 -12.87 -8.55 -9.85
C TYR A 243 -12.43 -9.69 -10.77
N LYS A 244 -11.88 -10.75 -10.17
CA LYS A 244 -11.39 -11.91 -10.92
C LYS A 244 -12.50 -12.95 -11.04
N ILE A 245 -12.95 -13.23 -12.25
CA ILE A 245 -13.98 -14.24 -12.53
C ILE A 245 -13.65 -14.99 -13.81
N ASN A 246 -13.75 -16.32 -13.78
CA ASN A 246 -13.50 -17.19 -14.94
C ASN A 246 -12.14 -16.95 -15.63
N GLY A 247 -11.08 -16.69 -14.85
CA GLY A 247 -9.73 -16.42 -15.37
C GLY A 247 -9.53 -15.02 -15.95
N LYS A 248 -10.55 -14.15 -15.92
CA LYS A 248 -10.52 -12.78 -16.40
C LYS A 248 -10.45 -11.79 -15.24
N SER A 249 -9.87 -10.62 -15.49
CA SER A 249 -9.80 -9.52 -14.53
C SER A 249 -10.67 -8.37 -14.99
N LEU A 250 -11.90 -8.31 -14.49
CA LEU A 250 -12.90 -7.31 -14.88
C LEU A 250 -12.70 -6.03 -14.07
N ILE A 251 -12.64 -4.88 -14.72
CA ILE A 251 -12.56 -3.55 -14.10
C ILE A 251 -13.93 -3.22 -13.52
N VAL A 252 -13.97 -3.04 -12.20
CA VAL A 252 -15.13 -2.55 -11.46
C VAL A 252 -15.07 -1.02 -11.38
N ASN A 253 -13.89 -0.47 -11.06
CA ASN A 253 -13.64 0.97 -11.00
C ASN A 253 -12.25 1.33 -11.53
N GLY A 254 -12.08 2.55 -12.03
CA GLY A 254 -10.82 3.02 -12.61
C GLY A 254 -10.71 2.89 -14.13
N HIS A 255 -11.83 2.66 -14.83
CA HIS A 255 -11.89 2.56 -16.30
C HIS A 255 -11.17 3.71 -17.04
N HIS A 256 -11.40 4.96 -16.63
CA HIS A 256 -10.76 6.12 -17.23
C HIS A 256 -9.24 6.16 -16.98
N ARG A 257 -8.78 5.69 -15.81
CA ARG A 257 -7.35 5.57 -15.47
C ARG A 257 -6.69 4.46 -16.29
N ALA A 258 -7.35 3.31 -16.41
CA ALA A 258 -6.90 2.21 -17.28
C ALA A 258 -6.76 2.68 -18.74
N LYS A 259 -7.75 3.43 -19.25
CA LYS A 259 -7.71 4.01 -20.58
C LYS A 259 -6.62 5.06 -20.74
N ALA A 260 -6.45 5.94 -19.75
CA ALA A 260 -5.39 6.94 -19.76
C ALA A 260 -4.01 6.30 -19.77
N ALA A 261 -3.77 5.28 -18.93
CA ALA A 261 -2.52 4.54 -18.88
C ALA A 261 -2.18 3.86 -20.21
N ARG A 262 -3.15 3.20 -20.86
CA ARG A 262 -2.97 2.65 -22.22
C ARG A 262 -2.50 3.70 -23.23
N GLN A 263 -3.06 4.92 -23.16
CA GLN A 263 -2.71 6.02 -24.08
C GLN A 263 -1.44 6.79 -23.67
N ALA A 264 -1.06 6.69 -22.40
CA ALA A 264 0.18 7.24 -21.87
C ALA A 264 1.39 6.31 -22.14
N GLY A 265 1.15 5.05 -22.52
CA GLY A 265 2.20 4.05 -22.71
C GLY A 265 2.63 3.36 -21.41
N ILE A 266 1.81 3.45 -20.35
CA ILE A 266 2.06 2.77 -19.08
C ILE A 266 1.62 1.32 -19.23
N GLU A 267 2.58 0.39 -19.19
CA GLU A 267 2.29 -1.03 -19.37
C GLU A 267 1.69 -1.67 -18.12
N ASN A 268 2.26 -1.38 -16.95
CA ASN A 268 1.86 -1.96 -15.67
C ASN A 268 1.12 -0.93 -14.82
N VAL A 269 -0.07 -1.30 -14.39
CA VAL A 269 -0.96 -0.43 -13.61
C VAL A 269 -1.29 -1.10 -12.28
N PRO A 270 -1.38 -0.33 -11.19
CA PRO A 270 -1.79 -0.86 -9.90
C PRO A 270 -3.25 -1.29 -9.97
N VAL A 271 -3.55 -2.42 -9.36
CA VAL A 271 -4.88 -2.99 -9.23
C VAL A 271 -5.16 -3.35 -7.78
N LYS A 272 -6.44 -3.28 -7.41
CA LYS A 272 -6.97 -3.86 -6.18
C LYS A 272 -7.94 -4.96 -6.57
N THR A 273 -7.66 -6.20 -6.21
CA THR A 273 -8.62 -7.30 -6.43
C THR A 273 -9.68 -7.26 -5.33
N LEU A 274 -10.95 -7.04 -5.70
CA LEU A 274 -12.09 -7.03 -4.79
C LEU A 274 -12.53 -8.45 -4.45
N THR A 275 -12.93 -8.65 -3.20
CA THR A 275 -13.67 -9.84 -2.74
C THR A 275 -15.16 -9.73 -3.04
N ASP A 276 -15.89 -10.85 -3.03
CA ASP A 276 -17.36 -10.87 -3.18
C ASP A 276 -18.06 -9.95 -2.16
N LYS A 277 -17.53 -9.94 -0.93
CA LYS A 277 -18.02 -9.08 0.14
C LYS A 277 -17.83 -7.60 -0.20
N GLU A 278 -16.65 -7.19 -0.64
CA GLU A 278 -16.38 -5.80 -1.01
C GLU A 278 -17.17 -5.38 -2.25
N LEU A 279 -17.31 -6.26 -3.25
CA LEU A 279 -18.11 -6.01 -4.44
C LEU A 279 -19.57 -5.70 -4.06
N LYS A 280 -20.12 -6.46 -3.12
CA LYS A 280 -21.47 -6.25 -2.59
C LYS A 280 -21.56 -5.03 -1.66
N ASP A 281 -20.65 -4.88 -0.71
CA ASP A 281 -20.74 -3.86 0.33
C ASP A 281 -20.44 -2.45 -0.21
N ILE A 282 -19.54 -2.32 -1.20
CA ILE A 282 -19.10 -1.03 -1.77
C ILE A 282 -19.94 -0.66 -3.00
N TYR A 283 -20.11 -1.60 -3.93
CA TYR A 283 -20.74 -1.33 -5.23
C TYR A 283 -22.20 -1.80 -5.30
N ASN A 284 -22.68 -2.56 -4.31
CA ASN A 284 -24.04 -3.13 -4.29
C ASN A 284 -24.36 -3.94 -5.56
N ILE A 285 -23.36 -4.64 -6.10
CA ILE A 285 -23.48 -5.54 -7.24
C ILE A 285 -23.00 -6.94 -6.87
N THR A 286 -23.60 -7.97 -7.48
CA THR A 286 -23.13 -9.36 -7.35
C THR A 286 -22.15 -9.72 -8.48
N PRO A 287 -21.34 -10.78 -8.32
CA PRO A 287 -20.49 -11.30 -9.39
C PRO A 287 -21.28 -11.60 -10.68
N GLU A 288 -22.49 -12.15 -10.58
CA GLU A 288 -23.34 -12.42 -11.74
C GLU A 288 -23.81 -11.13 -12.43
N GLN A 289 -24.16 -10.09 -11.66
CA GLN A 289 -24.55 -8.80 -12.22
C GLN A 289 -23.38 -8.15 -12.96
N LEU A 290 -22.18 -8.18 -12.38
CA LEU A 290 -20.96 -7.67 -13.04
C LEU A 290 -20.65 -8.43 -14.34
N LEU A 291 -20.80 -9.76 -14.33
CA LEU A 291 -20.61 -10.60 -15.51
C LEU A 291 -21.65 -10.27 -16.60
N ASN A 292 -22.92 -10.08 -16.21
CA ASN A 292 -24.00 -9.73 -17.13
C ASN A 292 -23.80 -8.34 -17.75
N GLU A 293 -23.33 -7.35 -17.00
CA GLU A 293 -22.96 -6.04 -17.53
C GLU A 293 -21.81 -6.12 -18.54
N TYR A 294 -20.93 -7.11 -18.39
CA TYR A 294 -19.82 -7.35 -19.29
C TYR A 294 -20.22 -8.01 -20.61
N TYR A 295 -21.00 -9.09 -20.55
CA TYR A 295 -21.42 -9.83 -21.75
C TYR A 295 -22.73 -9.32 -22.37
N GLY A 296 -23.44 -8.42 -21.69
CA GLY A 296 -24.69 -7.81 -22.16
C GLY A 296 -24.52 -6.58 -23.06
N ARG A 297 -23.31 -6.26 -23.49
CA ARG A 297 -22.99 -5.17 -24.42
C ARG A 297 -22.51 -5.67 -25.78
#